data_AF-A0A0M2ZGV5-F1
#
_entry.id   AF-A0A0M2ZGV5-F1
#
_cell.length_a   1.000
_cell.length_b   1.000
_cell.length_c   1.000
_cell.angle_alpha   90.00
_cell.angle_beta   90.00
_cell.angle_gamma   90.00
#
_symmetry.space_group_name_H-M   'P 1'
#
loop_
_entity.id
_entity.type
_entity.pdbx_description
1 polymer ?
#
loop_
_entity_poly.entity_id
_entity_poly.type
_entity_poly.pdbx_seq_one_letter_code
_entity_poly.pdbx_strand_id
1 'polypeptide(L)'
;MNARKTLAWLMNSAAVVVTAAGVIAGATPAAAAPGQSGATLHIIQDPQNQGNYLLAILGRFPMPEADAVGFLNNIDNGDCQGGMNYYVFGDDGGDEGARYIHFKPVLGAHNNPDGYLKASSQGLEYRTQIQLRKSLLNEDSGVLDDNDEIYAQAHFKDSDCKIRIQTSQVITRLF
;
A
#
# COMPACT_ATOMS: atom_id res chain seq x y z
N MET A 1 60.46 10.81 29.96
CA MET A 1 60.89 11.72 28.88
C MET A 1 60.34 11.16 27.57
N ASN A 2 59.29 11.77 27.02
CA ASN A 2 59.31 12.64 25.81
C ASN A 2 59.54 11.78 24.55
N ALA A 3 58.76 11.78 23.47
CA ALA A 3 57.87 12.77 22.85
C ALA A 3 56.93 11.98 21.87
N ARG A 4 55.65 12.33 21.62
CA ARG A 4 55.18 13.31 20.61
C ARG A 4 56.01 13.22 19.30
N LYS A 5 55.50 13.05 18.07
CA LYS A 5 54.33 13.71 17.44
C LYS A 5 54.32 13.37 15.92
N THR A 6 53.11 13.30 15.32
CA THR A 6 52.68 13.76 13.97
C THR A 6 53.27 13.22 12.64
N LEU A 7 52.32 12.73 11.82
CA LEU A 7 51.90 13.24 10.49
C LEU A 7 52.82 13.08 9.27
N ALA A 8 52.34 12.34 8.27
CA ALA A 8 52.56 12.68 6.86
C ALA A 8 51.47 12.06 5.97
N TRP A 9 50.60 12.94 5.47
CA TRP A 9 49.81 12.74 4.27
C TRP A 9 50.74 13.01 3.06
N LEU A 10 50.63 12.24 1.97
CA LEU A 10 50.67 12.69 0.55
C LEU A 10 51.00 11.53 -0.42
N MET A 11 49.98 11.22 -1.22
CA MET A 11 50.01 11.09 -2.69
C MET A 11 50.52 9.83 -3.43
N ASN A 12 49.58 9.35 -4.25
CA ASN A 12 49.69 8.92 -5.64
C ASN A 12 50.64 7.78 -5.98
N SER A 13 50.05 6.65 -6.41
CA SER A 13 50.48 5.95 -7.64
C SER A 13 49.45 4.92 -8.10
N ALA A 14 49.13 5.04 -9.39
CA ALA A 14 48.82 3.97 -10.34
C ALA A 14 47.51 3.17 -10.21
N ALA A 15 46.68 3.38 -11.24
CA ALA A 15 45.54 2.58 -11.58
C ALA A 15 45.88 1.09 -11.74
N VAL A 16 45.10 0.24 -11.10
CA VAL A 16 44.88 -1.13 -11.53
C VAL A 16 43.37 -1.30 -11.63
N VAL A 17 42.84 -1.06 -12.83
CA VAL A 17 41.49 -1.47 -13.20
C VAL A 17 41.59 -2.97 -13.46
N VAL A 18 41.33 -3.77 -12.42
CA VAL A 18 40.93 -5.16 -12.61
C VAL A 18 39.42 -5.13 -12.85
N THR A 19 39.03 -5.27 -14.12
CA THR A 19 37.65 -5.58 -14.50
C THR A 19 37.32 -6.97 -14.01
N ALA A 20 36.91 -7.06 -12.75
CA ALA A 20 36.10 -8.19 -12.29
C ALA A 20 34.72 -8.01 -12.92
N ALA A 21 34.46 -8.74 -14.00
CA ALA A 21 33.11 -8.97 -14.52
C ALA A 21 32.35 -9.85 -13.52
N GLY A 22 31.98 -9.27 -12.39
CA GLY A 22 30.98 -9.82 -11.49
C GLY A 22 29.64 -9.22 -11.88
N VAL A 23 28.67 -10.07 -12.17
CA VAL A 23 27.27 -9.70 -12.40
C VAL A 23 26.80 -8.90 -11.18
N ILE A 24 26.76 -7.58 -11.29
CA ILE A 24 25.98 -6.74 -10.38
C ILE A 24 24.55 -7.00 -10.81
N ALA A 25 23.94 -8.06 -10.27
CA ALA A 25 22.49 -8.12 -10.17
C ALA A 25 22.12 -6.84 -9.42
N GLY A 26 21.58 -5.87 -10.14
CA GLY A 26 21.13 -4.61 -9.56
C GLY A 26 20.18 -4.97 -8.43
N ALA A 27 20.61 -4.73 -7.20
CA ALA A 27 19.68 -4.59 -6.10
C ALA A 27 18.74 -3.47 -6.55
N THR A 28 17.54 -3.85 -6.99
CA THR A 28 16.46 -2.89 -7.11
C THR A 28 16.31 -2.31 -5.71
N PRO A 29 16.54 -1.00 -5.51
CA PRO A 29 16.28 -0.40 -4.20
C PRO A 29 14.84 -0.74 -3.87
N ALA A 30 14.60 -1.23 -2.66
CA ALA A 30 13.24 -1.62 -2.36
C ALA A 30 12.33 -0.40 -2.37
N ALA A 31 11.15 -0.61 -2.93
CA ALA A 31 10.22 0.46 -3.12
C ALA A 31 9.52 0.73 -1.79
N ALA A 32 9.81 1.89 -1.19
CA ALA A 32 9.02 2.46 -0.10
C ALA A 32 7.52 2.51 -0.48
N ALA A 33 6.62 2.50 0.51
CA ALA A 33 5.19 2.55 0.27
C ALA A 33 4.80 3.61 -0.77
N PRO A 34 3.89 3.29 -1.72
CA PRO A 34 3.45 4.25 -2.71
C PRO A 34 2.81 5.47 -2.05
N GLY A 35 3.05 6.66 -2.61
CA GLY A 35 2.47 7.90 -2.09
C GLY A 35 0.94 7.85 -1.99
N GLN A 36 0.40 8.40 -0.90
CA GLN A 36 -1.04 8.49 -0.67
C GLN A 36 -1.73 9.19 -1.84
N SER A 37 -2.83 8.59 -2.30
CA SER A 37 -3.64 9.07 -3.42
C SER A 37 -5.12 8.76 -3.18
N GLY A 38 -5.85 9.68 -2.56
CA GLY A 38 -7.32 9.71 -2.55
C GLY A 38 -8.07 8.67 -1.69
N ALA A 39 -7.43 7.54 -1.34
CA ALA A 39 -7.99 6.60 -0.35
C ALA A 39 -7.68 7.07 1.07
N THR A 40 -8.50 6.63 2.01
CA THR A 40 -8.32 6.82 3.45
C THR A 40 -8.54 5.50 4.15
N LEU A 41 -7.59 5.13 5.01
CA LEU A 41 -7.67 3.96 5.87
C LEU A 41 -8.01 4.40 7.29
N HIS A 42 -8.92 3.70 7.95
CA HIS A 42 -9.17 3.82 9.38
C HIS A 42 -9.07 2.45 10.01
N ILE A 43 -8.39 2.34 11.15
CA ILE A 43 -8.26 1.08 11.88
C ILE A 43 -8.72 1.27 13.32
N ILE A 44 -9.84 0.62 13.65
CA ILE A 44 -10.44 0.68 14.99
C ILE A 44 -10.49 -0.72 15.60
N GLN A 45 -10.34 -0.81 16.91
CA GLN A 45 -10.56 -2.05 17.65
C GLN A 45 -11.97 -2.57 17.36
N ASP A 46 -12.10 -3.84 17.01
CA ASP A 46 -13.42 -4.42 16.82
C ASP A 46 -14.15 -4.50 18.18
N PRO A 47 -15.30 -3.82 18.35
CA PRO A 47 -16.03 -3.81 19.62
C PRO A 47 -16.70 -5.15 19.94
N GLN A 48 -16.90 -6.02 18.95
CA GLN A 48 -17.52 -7.33 19.10
C GLN A 48 -16.49 -8.45 19.28
N ASN A 49 -15.24 -8.23 18.86
CA ASN A 49 -14.16 -9.21 19.00
C ASN A 49 -12.80 -8.55 19.26
N GLN A 50 -12.36 -8.55 20.53
CA GLN A 50 -11.11 -7.90 20.92
C GLN A 50 -9.84 -8.50 20.26
N GLY A 51 -9.92 -9.72 19.69
CA GLY A 51 -8.83 -10.32 18.93
C GLY A 51 -8.66 -9.78 17.50
N ASN A 52 -9.54 -8.88 17.07
CA ASN A 52 -9.59 -8.36 15.71
C ASN A 52 -9.57 -6.82 15.66
N TYR A 53 -9.12 -6.29 14.53
CA TYR A 53 -9.33 -4.91 14.11
C TYR A 53 -10.37 -4.85 12.99
N LEU A 54 -11.11 -3.74 12.95
CA LEU A 54 -11.93 -3.33 11.81
C LEU A 54 -11.17 -2.26 11.03
N LEU A 55 -10.84 -2.60 9.79
CA LEU A 55 -10.24 -1.70 8.83
C LEU A 55 -11.35 -1.16 7.93
N ALA A 56 -11.57 0.14 7.94
CA ALA A 56 -12.46 0.82 7.00
C ALA A 56 -11.62 1.52 5.93
N ILE A 57 -11.86 1.18 4.67
CA ILE A 57 -11.19 1.81 3.52
C ILE A 57 -12.26 2.57 2.76
N LEU A 58 -12.04 3.86 2.54
CA LEU A 58 -12.98 4.73 1.84
C LEU A 58 -12.26 5.75 0.97
N GLY A 59 -12.94 6.25 -0.04
CA GLY A 59 -12.40 7.27 -0.92
C GLY A 59 -13.34 7.60 -2.07
N ARG A 60 -12.81 8.37 -3.02
CA ARG A 60 -13.53 8.72 -4.25
C ARG A 60 -12.58 8.81 -5.43
N PHE A 61 -12.95 8.24 -6.55
CA PHE A 61 -12.30 8.51 -7.83
C PHE A 61 -12.95 9.77 -8.44
N PRO A 62 -12.23 10.91 -8.52
CA PRO A 62 -12.81 12.15 -9.04
C PRO A 62 -13.12 11.99 -10.53
N MET A 63 -14.37 12.19 -10.90
CA MET A 63 -14.85 12.18 -12.29
C MET A 63 -16.24 12.85 -12.37
N PRO A 64 -16.69 13.23 -13.58
CA PRO A 64 -18.08 13.64 -13.77
C PRO A 64 -19.07 12.57 -13.30
N GLU A 65 -20.19 12.99 -12.71
CA GLU A 65 -21.23 12.07 -12.21
C GLU A 65 -21.78 11.17 -13.33
N ALA A 66 -21.94 11.71 -14.53
CA ALA A 66 -22.39 10.94 -15.70
C ALA A 66 -21.44 9.77 -16.02
N ASP A 67 -20.13 9.98 -15.90
CA ASP A 67 -19.14 8.93 -16.13
C ASP A 67 -19.20 7.89 -15.01
N ALA A 68 -19.32 8.31 -13.75
CA ALA A 68 -19.47 7.41 -12.61
C ALA A 68 -20.72 6.52 -12.73
N VAL A 69 -21.86 7.10 -13.12
CA VAL A 69 -23.09 6.36 -13.42
C VAL A 69 -22.89 5.41 -14.60
N GLY A 70 -22.21 5.87 -15.66
CA GLY A 70 -21.88 5.05 -16.82
C GLY A 70 -21.05 3.81 -16.46
N PHE A 71 -20.02 3.96 -15.63
CA PHE A 71 -19.23 2.84 -15.11
C PHE A 71 -20.08 1.86 -14.30
N LEU A 72 -20.91 2.37 -13.38
CA LEU A 72 -21.76 1.53 -12.55
C LEU A 72 -22.78 0.73 -13.35
N ASN A 73 -23.43 1.35 -14.34
CA ASN A 73 -24.42 0.68 -15.19
C ASN A 73 -23.82 -0.39 -16.10
N ASN A 74 -22.52 -0.28 -16.40
CA ASN A 74 -21.81 -1.18 -17.33
C ASN A 74 -20.75 -2.03 -16.64
N ILE A 75 -20.73 -2.09 -15.31
CA ILE A 75 -19.66 -2.70 -14.52
C ILE A 75 -19.48 -4.20 -14.81
N ASP A 76 -20.55 -4.87 -15.27
CA ASP A 76 -20.57 -6.29 -15.61
C ASP A 76 -20.78 -6.56 -17.12
N ASN A 77 -20.82 -5.52 -17.97
CA ASN A 77 -21.22 -5.62 -19.38
C ASN A 77 -20.05 -5.68 -20.38
N GLY A 78 -18.81 -5.70 -19.91
CA GLY A 78 -17.61 -5.69 -20.77
C GLY A 78 -16.82 -7.00 -20.72
N ASP A 79 -15.59 -6.94 -21.23
CA ASP A 79 -14.68 -8.10 -21.30
C ASP A 79 -14.24 -8.61 -19.91
N CYS A 80 -14.30 -7.73 -18.92
CA CYS A 80 -13.95 -8.03 -17.54
C CYS A 80 -15.12 -7.79 -16.59
N GLN A 81 -15.21 -8.63 -15.56
CA GLN A 81 -15.98 -8.29 -14.37
C GLN A 81 -15.31 -7.11 -13.65
N GLY A 82 -16.04 -6.01 -13.54
CA GLY A 82 -15.65 -4.80 -12.83
C GLY A 82 -15.98 -4.84 -11.35
N GLY A 83 -15.50 -3.85 -10.62
CA GLY A 83 -15.71 -3.75 -9.18
C GLY A 83 -14.56 -3.09 -8.44
N MET A 84 -14.55 -3.29 -7.14
CA MET A 84 -13.49 -2.82 -6.25
C MET A 84 -12.67 -4.00 -5.73
N ASN A 85 -11.36 -3.84 -5.77
CA ASN A 85 -10.39 -4.75 -5.18
C ASN A 85 -9.63 -3.99 -4.10
N TYR A 86 -9.69 -4.46 -2.86
CA TYR A 86 -9.02 -3.82 -1.74
C TYR A 86 -7.85 -4.67 -1.29
N TYR A 87 -6.69 -4.04 -1.19
CA TYR A 87 -5.46 -4.65 -0.71
C TYR A 87 -5.02 -3.94 0.57
N VAL A 88 -4.56 -4.73 1.54
CA VAL A 88 -3.91 -4.25 2.75
C VAL A 88 -2.48 -4.75 2.70
N PHE A 89 -1.56 -3.83 2.93
CA PHE A 89 -0.13 -4.07 3.00
C PHE A 89 0.38 -3.54 4.32
N GLY A 90 1.50 -4.07 4.79
CA GLY A 90 2.36 -3.29 5.65
C GLY A 90 3.70 -2.99 4.98
N ASP A 91 4.41 -2.07 5.62
CA ASP A 91 5.56 -1.37 5.08
C ASP A 91 6.60 -1.21 6.19
N ASP A 92 7.48 -2.19 6.38
CA ASP A 92 8.52 -2.25 7.44
C ASP A 92 9.59 -1.12 7.36
N GLY A 93 9.26 0.06 6.84
CA GLY A 93 10.06 1.27 6.94
C GLY A 93 11.50 1.10 6.45
N GLY A 94 11.73 0.45 5.31
CA GLY A 94 13.09 0.12 4.87
C GLY A 94 13.23 -0.47 3.46
N ASP A 95 14.40 -1.07 3.21
CA ASP A 95 14.75 -1.79 1.96
C ASP A 95 14.01 -3.16 1.83
N GLU A 96 12.97 -3.39 2.61
CA GLU A 96 12.13 -4.58 2.54
C GLU A 96 10.76 -4.12 2.05
N GLY A 97 10.50 -4.33 0.75
CA GLY A 97 9.32 -3.78 0.09
C GLY A 97 8.00 -4.27 0.70
N ALA A 98 6.92 -3.53 0.41
CA ALA A 98 5.60 -3.74 1.00
C ALA A 98 5.15 -5.22 1.08
N ARG A 99 4.82 -5.66 2.30
CA ARG A 99 4.32 -6.99 2.60
C ARG A 99 2.82 -7.07 2.37
N TYR A 100 2.37 -8.09 1.65
CA TYR A 100 0.94 -8.33 1.45
C TYR A 100 0.30 -8.95 2.70
N ILE A 101 -0.74 -8.31 3.23
CA ILE A 101 -1.49 -8.77 4.41
C ILE A 101 -2.83 -9.38 4.00
N HIS A 102 -3.62 -8.68 3.17
CA HIS A 102 -4.99 -9.10 2.87
C HIS A 102 -5.53 -8.58 1.54
N PHE A 103 -6.50 -9.32 0.99
CA PHE A 103 -7.25 -8.98 -0.23
C PHE A 103 -8.74 -9.19 0.01
N LYS A 104 -9.55 -8.17 -0.33
CA LYS A 104 -11.02 -8.25 -0.35
C LYS A 104 -11.55 -7.79 -1.72
N PRO A 105 -12.11 -8.69 -2.53
CA PRO A 105 -12.84 -8.31 -3.72
C PRO A 105 -14.29 -7.91 -3.37
N VAL A 106 -14.78 -6.86 -4.02
CA VAL A 106 -16.19 -6.42 -4.00
C VAL A 106 -16.62 -6.22 -5.45
N LEU A 107 -17.08 -7.31 -6.07
CA LEU A 107 -17.46 -7.39 -7.49
C LEU A 107 -18.90 -6.94 -7.72
N GLY A 108 -19.24 -6.49 -8.94
CA GLY A 108 -20.62 -6.23 -9.36
C GLY A 108 -21.36 -5.18 -8.53
N ALA A 109 -20.66 -4.12 -8.14
CA ALA A 109 -20.92 -3.32 -6.96
C ALA A 109 -22.22 -2.48 -6.99
N HIS A 110 -23.36 -3.10 -6.69
CA HIS A 110 -24.57 -2.42 -6.23
C HIS A 110 -24.99 -3.00 -4.86
N ASN A 111 -24.83 -2.19 -3.81
CA ASN A 111 -25.37 -2.44 -2.46
C ASN A 111 -24.98 -3.79 -1.81
N ASN A 112 -23.69 -4.12 -1.76
CA ASN A 112 -23.23 -5.24 -0.95
C ASN A 112 -23.11 -4.80 0.54
N PRO A 113 -23.61 -5.56 1.53
CA PRO A 113 -23.35 -5.26 2.95
C PRO A 113 -21.85 -5.15 3.30
N ASP A 114 -20.98 -5.79 2.53
CA ASP A 114 -19.53 -5.79 2.71
C ASP A 114 -18.80 -4.54 2.20
N GLY A 115 -19.50 -3.68 1.45
CA GLY A 115 -18.95 -2.48 0.85
C GLY A 115 -19.81 -1.95 -0.28
N TYR A 116 -19.68 -0.66 -0.58
CA TYR A 116 -20.43 -0.02 -1.66
C TYR A 116 -19.50 0.66 -2.66
N LEU A 117 -20.02 0.79 -3.87
CA LEU A 117 -19.54 1.66 -4.92
C LEU A 117 -20.74 2.49 -5.38
N LYS A 118 -20.62 3.81 -5.39
CA LYS A 118 -21.73 4.74 -5.62
C LYS A 118 -21.28 5.91 -6.47
N ALA A 119 -22.10 6.27 -7.46
CA ALA A 119 -21.92 7.53 -8.18
C ALA A 119 -22.47 8.70 -7.37
N SER A 120 -21.73 9.80 -7.33
CA SER A 120 -22.13 11.06 -6.75
C SER A 120 -21.69 12.23 -7.64
N SER A 121 -22.13 13.44 -7.28
CA SER A 121 -21.70 14.68 -7.94
C SER A 121 -20.19 14.94 -7.83
N GLN A 122 -19.47 14.15 -7.02
CA GLN A 122 -18.03 14.25 -6.80
C GLN A 122 -17.24 13.09 -7.45
N GLY A 123 -17.94 12.19 -8.16
CA GLY A 123 -17.36 11.06 -8.87
C GLY A 123 -17.82 9.72 -8.32
N LEU A 124 -16.92 8.73 -8.34
CA LEU A 124 -17.22 7.36 -7.94
C LEU A 124 -16.71 7.12 -6.50
N GLU A 125 -17.62 7.16 -5.55
CA GLU A 125 -17.37 6.94 -4.12
C GLU A 125 -17.34 5.46 -3.79
N TYR A 126 -16.45 5.07 -2.90
CA TYR A 126 -16.35 3.69 -2.46
C TYR A 126 -16.10 3.60 -0.96
N ARG A 127 -16.54 2.48 -0.39
CA ARG A 127 -16.25 2.10 0.99
C ARG A 127 -16.25 0.59 1.13
N THR A 128 -15.36 0.06 1.94
CA THR A 128 -15.46 -1.30 2.48
C THR A 128 -15.06 -1.34 3.95
N GLN A 129 -15.41 -2.45 4.60
CA GLN A 129 -14.91 -2.81 5.92
C GLN A 129 -14.32 -4.21 5.87
N ILE A 130 -13.15 -4.39 6.47
CA ILE A 130 -12.43 -5.65 6.56
C ILE A 130 -12.18 -5.93 8.04
N GLN A 131 -12.50 -7.13 8.49
CA GLN A 131 -12.15 -7.58 9.83
C GLN A 131 -10.89 -8.44 9.74
N LEU A 132 -9.82 -8.05 10.43
CA LEU A 132 -8.55 -8.77 10.45
C LEU A 132 -8.13 -9.10 11.87
N ARG A 133 -7.44 -10.22 12.06
CA ARG A 133 -6.82 -10.55 13.35
C ARG A 133 -5.69 -9.58 13.64
N LYS A 134 -5.53 -9.18 14.90
CA LYS A 134 -4.43 -8.30 15.31
C LYS A 134 -3.06 -8.80 14.89
N SER A 135 -2.82 -10.11 15.07
CA SER A 135 -1.56 -10.76 14.72
C SER A 135 -1.20 -10.71 13.23
N LEU A 136 -2.12 -10.32 12.34
CA LEU A 136 -1.83 -10.14 10.92
C LEU A 136 -1.36 -8.73 10.59
N LEU A 137 -1.62 -7.76 11.48
CA LEU A 137 -1.15 -6.38 11.35
C LEU A 137 0.16 -6.15 12.10
N ASN A 138 0.62 -7.14 12.85
CA ASN A 138 1.91 -7.12 13.49
C ASN A 138 2.96 -7.56 12.46
N GLU A 139 3.66 -6.59 11.88
CA GLU A 139 4.70 -6.82 10.88
C GLU A 139 6.08 -6.98 11.52
N ASP A 140 6.25 -6.44 12.73
CA ASP A 140 7.53 -6.42 13.43
C ASP A 140 8.05 -7.81 13.86
N SER A 141 9.34 -8.00 13.62
CA SER A 141 10.15 -9.08 14.22
C SER A 141 11.40 -8.55 14.94
N GLY A 142 11.57 -7.23 14.99
CA GLY A 142 12.72 -6.53 15.57
C GLY A 142 12.58 -6.24 17.06
N VAL A 143 13.70 -5.88 17.70
CA VAL A 143 13.78 -5.43 19.11
C VAL A 143 13.94 -3.90 19.23
N LEU A 144 13.99 -3.19 18.10
CA LEU A 144 14.30 -1.76 18.02
C LEU A 144 13.30 -0.97 17.15
N ASP A 145 12.46 -1.67 16.38
CA ASP A 145 11.26 -1.11 15.78
C ASP A 145 10.08 -1.85 16.40
N ASP A 146 9.15 -1.06 16.91
CA ASP A 146 7.99 -1.54 17.66
C ASP A 146 6.70 -1.00 17.01
N ASN A 147 6.77 -0.23 15.91
CA ASN A 147 5.55 0.28 15.29
C ASN A 147 5.29 -0.47 14.00
N ASP A 148 4.10 -1.02 13.87
CA ASP A 148 3.68 -1.56 12.59
C ASP A 148 3.17 -0.42 11.68
N GLU A 149 3.61 -0.42 10.42
CA GLU A 149 3.11 0.46 9.38
C GLU A 149 2.11 -0.25 8.47
N ILE A 150 0.85 0.18 8.49
CA ILE A 150 -0.19 -0.42 7.65
C ILE A 150 -0.74 0.61 6.67
N TYR A 151 -0.87 0.23 5.39
CA TYR A 151 -1.59 1.00 4.39
C TYR A 151 -2.50 0.12 3.53
N ALA A 152 -3.41 0.77 2.80
CA ALA A 152 -4.35 0.10 1.92
C ALA A 152 -4.33 0.69 0.52
N GLN A 153 -4.65 -0.15 -0.47
CA GLN A 153 -4.92 0.28 -1.83
C GLN A 153 -6.32 -0.13 -2.25
N ALA A 154 -7.05 0.80 -2.85
CA ALA A 154 -8.34 0.59 -3.47
C ALA A 154 -8.16 0.61 -4.99
N HIS A 155 -8.46 -0.52 -5.63
CA HIS A 155 -8.33 -0.71 -7.07
C HIS A 155 -9.72 -0.80 -7.67
N PHE A 156 -10.15 0.26 -8.37
CA PHE A 156 -11.34 0.22 -9.19
C PHE A 156 -11.01 -0.39 -10.54
N LYS A 157 -11.66 -1.49 -10.88
CA LYS A 157 -11.56 -2.14 -12.19
C LYS A 157 -12.85 -1.86 -12.96
N ASP A 158 -12.74 -1.24 -14.13
CA ASP A 158 -13.87 -1.10 -15.04
C ASP A 158 -14.08 -2.37 -15.89
N SER A 159 -15.16 -2.37 -16.66
CA SER A 159 -15.53 -3.51 -17.51
C SER A 159 -14.66 -3.67 -18.76
N ASP A 160 -13.83 -2.66 -19.09
CA ASP A 160 -12.76 -2.73 -20.10
C ASP A 160 -11.43 -3.27 -19.51
N CYS A 161 -11.45 -3.80 -18.28
CA CYS A 161 -10.26 -4.26 -17.55
C CYS A 161 -9.27 -3.15 -17.14
N LYS A 162 -9.60 -1.87 -17.29
CA LYS A 162 -8.71 -0.79 -16.85
C LYS A 162 -8.81 -0.64 -15.34
N ILE A 163 -7.66 -0.40 -14.71
CA ILE A 163 -7.56 -0.30 -13.26
C ILE A 163 -7.17 1.12 -12.88
N ARG A 164 -7.92 1.71 -11.95
CA ARG A 164 -7.58 2.95 -11.26
C ARG A 164 -7.24 2.62 -9.81
N ILE A 165 -6.09 3.08 -9.36
CA ILE A 165 -5.56 2.78 -8.02
C ILE A 165 -5.58 4.05 -7.18
N GLN A 166 -5.98 3.89 -5.92
CA GLN A 166 -5.88 4.91 -4.89
C GLN A 166 -5.25 4.31 -3.64
N THR A 167 -4.23 4.97 -3.10
CA THR A 167 -3.45 4.52 -1.94
C THR A 167 -3.82 5.35 -0.71
N SER A 168 -3.97 4.71 0.45
CA SER A 168 -4.24 5.41 1.70
C SER A 168 -2.98 6.07 2.27
N GLN A 169 -3.16 6.81 3.36
CA GLN A 169 -2.04 7.10 4.24
C GLN A 169 -1.50 5.80 4.87
N VAL A 170 -0.23 5.82 5.24
CA VAL A 170 0.37 4.82 6.14
C VAL A 170 -0.06 5.16 7.57
N ILE A 171 -0.48 4.15 8.32
CA ILE A 171 -0.79 4.25 9.75
C ILE A 171 0.31 3.51 10.51
N THR A 172 1.12 4.26 11.24
CA THR A 172 2.20 3.75 12.10
C THR A 172 1.72 3.69 13.55
N ARG A 173 1.63 2.48 14.13
CA ARG A 173 1.34 2.26 15.56
C ARG A 173 1.57 0.80 15.96
N LEU A 174 1.55 0.54 17.26
CA LEU A 174 1.41 -0.81 17.83
C LEU A 174 -0.01 -1.38 17.62
N PHE A 175 -0.13 -2.59 17.03
CA PHE A 175 -1.40 -3.31 16.85
C PHE A 175 -1.59 -4.54 17.77
#